data_AF-A0A359HCX0-F1
#
_entry.id   AF-A0A359HCX0-F1
#
_cell.length_a   1.000
_cell.length_b   1.000
_cell.length_c   1.000
_cell.angle_alpha   90.00
_cell.angle_beta   90.00
_cell.angle_gamma   90.00
#
_symmetry.space_group_name_H-M   'P 1'
#
loop_
_entity.id
_entity.type
_entity.pdbx_description
1 polymer ?
#
loop_
_entity_poly.entity_id
_entity_poly.type
_entity_poly.pdbx_seq_one_letter_code
_entity_poly.pdbx_strand_id
1 'polypeptide(L)' 'VSLIANPTTAAGLEVRRQLDNNEYPTGVRVSDAELNTVRLERSEFHGDWNYAIHPQEQL' A
#
# COMPACT_ATOMS: atom_id res chain seq x y z
N VAL A 1 26.23 1.39 -1.91
CA VAL A 1 25.86 0.69 -0.65
C VAL A 1 24.63 -0.15 -0.92
N SER A 2 24.64 -1.44 -0.56
CA SER A 2 23.47 -2.32 -0.66
C SER A 2 22.87 -2.49 0.73
N LEU A 3 21.72 -1.86 1.01
CA LEU A 3 21.12 -1.77 2.36
C LEU A 3 20.27 -3.00 2.71
N ILE A 4 20.47 -4.11 2.00
CA ILE A 4 19.63 -5.28 2.09
C ILE A 4 20.19 -6.26 3.16
N ALA A 5 20.03 -5.95 4.46
CA ALA A 5 20.32 -6.86 5.59
C ALA A 5 19.15 -7.82 5.92
N ASN A 6 19.36 -9.15 6.02
CA ASN A 6 18.32 -10.16 6.28
C ASN A 6 17.84 -10.11 7.75
N PRO A 7 16.70 -9.47 8.09
CA PRO A 7 16.26 -9.33 9.47
C PRO A 7 15.35 -10.50 9.84
N THR A 8 15.81 -11.36 10.75
CA THR A 8 14.95 -12.36 11.41
C THR A 8 14.35 -11.74 12.67
N THR A 9 13.04 -11.89 12.91
CA THR A 9 12.43 -11.45 14.18
C THR A 9 12.91 -12.33 15.33
N ALA A 10 12.83 -11.84 16.57
CA ALA A 10 13.16 -12.66 17.76
C ALA A 10 12.32 -13.95 17.86
N ALA A 11 11.15 -13.99 17.20
CA ALA A 11 10.26 -15.14 17.10
C ALA A 11 10.58 -16.07 15.91
N GLY A 12 11.65 -15.81 15.14
CA GLY A 12 12.10 -16.67 14.05
C GLY A 12 11.46 -16.43 12.69
N LEU A 13 10.73 -15.32 12.48
CA LEU A 13 10.17 -14.99 11.17
C LEU A 13 11.23 -14.39 10.25
N GLU A 14 11.38 -14.95 9.05
CA GLU A 14 12.27 -14.45 8.00
C GLU A 14 11.59 -13.30 7.24
N VAL A 15 12.21 -12.11 7.24
CA VAL A 15 11.73 -10.98 6.44
C VAL A 15 12.41 -10.96 5.08
N ARG A 16 11.65 -11.29 4.03
CA ARG A 16 12.11 -11.18 2.64
C ARG A 16 11.92 -9.77 2.13
N ARG A 17 12.86 -9.31 1.30
CA ARG A 17 12.67 -8.10 0.49
C ARG A 17 13.31 -8.27 -0.87
N GLN A 18 12.73 -7.59 -1.84
CA GLN A 18 13.15 -7.60 -3.22
C GLN A 18 13.09 -6.17 -3.75
N LEU A 19 13.96 -5.86 -4.71
CA LEU A 19 13.83 -4.63 -5.48
C LEU A 19 12.60 -4.74 -6.36
N ASP A 20 11.66 -3.81 -6.22
CA ASP A 20 10.59 -3.63 -7.18
C ASP A 20 11.16 -2.91 -8.40
N ASN A 21 11.17 -3.61 -9.55
CA ASN A 21 11.66 -3.07 -10.82
C ASN A 21 10.53 -2.53 -11.70
N ASN A 22 9.30 -2.44 -11.17
CA ASN A 22 8.18 -1.88 -11.92
C ASN A 22 8.41 -0.39 -12.22
N GLU A 23 8.01 0.02 -13.42
CA GLU A 23 7.97 1.42 -13.80
C GLU A 23 6.65 2.05 -13.34
N TYR A 24 6.75 3.11 -12.54
CA TYR A 24 5.60 3.86 -12.05
C TYR A 24 5.56 5.22 -12.77
N PRO A 25 4.70 5.40 -13.78
CA PRO A 25 4.60 6.67 -14.47
C PRO A 25 4.20 7.77 -13.48
N THR A 26 4.94 8.88 -13.51
CA THR A 26 4.66 10.04 -12.67
C THR A 26 3.59 10.92 -13.29
N GLY A 27 2.89 11.70 -12.47
CA GLY A 27 1.85 12.62 -12.96
C GLY A 27 0.53 11.96 -13.35
N VAL A 28 0.35 10.67 -13.06
CA VAL A 28 -0.97 10.02 -13.17
C VAL A 28 -1.94 10.74 -12.24
N ARG A 29 -2.96 11.37 -12.81
CA ARG A 29 -4.00 12.09 -12.06
C ARG A 29 -5.26 11.24 -12.03
N VAL A 30 -5.67 10.87 -10.83
CA VAL A 30 -6.99 10.28 -10.57
C VAL A 30 -7.93 11.43 -10.23
N SER A 31 -9.08 11.48 -10.88
CA SER A 31 -10.11 12.48 -10.57
C SER A 31 -10.77 12.16 -9.22
N ASP A 32 -11.34 13.17 -8.57
CA ASP A 32 -12.10 12.96 -7.33
C ASP A 32 -13.29 12.03 -7.55
N ALA A 33 -13.90 12.09 -8.74
CA ALA A 33 -15.01 11.20 -9.11
C ALA A 33 -14.58 9.73 -9.16
N GLU A 34 -13.44 9.42 -9.78
CA GLU A 34 -12.89 8.07 -9.81
C GLU A 34 -12.51 7.59 -8.41
N LEU A 35 -11.84 8.43 -7.62
CA LEU A 35 -11.42 8.08 -6.27
C LEU A 35 -12.63 7.82 -5.35
N ASN A 36 -13.71 8.59 -5.51
CA ASN A 36 -14.96 8.40 -4.75
C ASN A 36 -15.68 7.09 -5.07
N THR A 37 -15.33 6.39 -6.16
CA THR A 37 -15.87 5.04 -6.44
C THR A 37 -15.24 3.96 -5.56
N VAL A 38 -14.07 4.23 -4.98
CA VAL A 38 -13.37 3.32 -4.08
C VAL A 38 -14.10 3.31 -2.74
N ARG A 39 -14.40 2.12 -2.22
CA ARG A 39 -15.00 1.93 -0.88
C ARG A 39 -13.93 2.14 0.20
N LEU A 40 -13.42 3.36 0.29
CA LEU A 40 -12.36 3.77 1.20
C LEU A 40 -12.94 4.19 2.55
N GLU A 41 -12.52 3.53 3.61
CA GLU A 41 -12.81 3.91 4.99
C GLU A 41 -11.54 4.46 5.64
N ARG A 42 -11.58 5.71 6.10
CA ARG A 42 -10.42 6.36 6.73
C ARG A 42 -10.44 6.12 8.24
N SER A 43 -9.28 5.83 8.81
CA SER A 43 -9.08 5.71 10.25
C SER A 43 -9.30 7.04 10.97
N GLU A 44 -9.84 7.01 12.19
CA GLU A 44 -9.88 8.18 13.07
C GLU A 44 -8.47 8.65 13.46
N PHE A 45 -7.52 7.71 13.57
CA PHE A 45 -6.12 8.01 13.82
C PHE A 45 -5.34 8.04 12.51
N HIS A 46 -4.96 9.26 12.09
CA HIS A 46 -4.24 9.54 10.83
C HIS A 46 -4.92 8.94 9.59
N GLY A 47 -6.21 9.23 9.38
CA GLY A 47 -6.98 8.76 8.21
C GLY A 47 -6.47 9.24 6.85
N ASP A 48 -5.53 10.19 6.84
CA ASP A 48 -4.76 10.59 5.67
C ASP A 48 -3.79 9.48 5.21
N TRP A 49 -3.26 8.67 6.14
CA TRP A 49 -2.33 7.57 5.85
C TRP A 49 -2.96 6.19 6.11
N ASN A 50 -3.81 6.10 7.12
CA ASN A 50 -4.40 4.85 7.61
C ASN A 50 -5.82 4.71 7.08
N TYR A 51 -6.05 3.74 6.21
CA TYR A 51 -7.35 3.48 5.62
C TYR A 51 -7.55 2.00 5.31
N ALA A 52 -8.81 1.58 5.18
CA ALA A 52 -9.22 0.30 4.66
C ALA A 52 -9.92 0.48 3.31
N ILE A 53 -9.70 -0.46 2.38
CA ILE A 53 -10.43 -0.53 1.12
C ILE A 53 -11.28 -1.80 1.17
N HIS A 54 -12.59 -1.63 1.11
CA HIS A 54 -13.53 -2.75 1.12
C HIS A 54 -13.77 -3.29 -0.28
N PRO A 55 -14.02 -4.60 -0.43
CA PRO A 55 -14.36 -5.18 -1.73
C PRO A 55 -15.64 -4.54 -2.28
N GLN A 56 -15.67 -4.34 -3.59
CA GLN A 56 -16.91 -4.13 -4.33
C GLN A 56 -17.54 -5.49 -4.57
N GLU A 57 -18.84 -5.62 -4.31
CA GLU A 57 -19.56 -6.83 -4.73
C GLU A 57 -19.51 -6.89 -6.25
N GLN A 58 -18.96 -7.98 -6.79
CA GLN A 58 -19.02 -8.26 -8.22
C GLN A 58 -20.47 -8.63 -8.54
N LEU A 59 -21.17 -7.75 -9.26
CA LEU A 59 -22.46 -8.05 -9.88
C LEU A 59 -22.26 -8.92 -11.12
#